data_AF-A0A223EJG6-F1
#
_entry.id   AF-A0A223EJG6-F1
#
_cell.length_a   1.000
_cell.length_b   1.000
_cell.length_c   1.000
_cell.angle_alpha   90.00
_cell.angle_beta   90.00
_cell.angle_gamma   90.00
#
_symmetry.space_group_name_H-M   'P 1'
#
loop_
_entity.id
_entity.type
_entity.pdbx_description
1 polymer ?
#
loop_
_entity_poly.entity_id
_entity_poly.type
_entity_poly.pdbx_seq_one_letter_code
_entity_poly.pdbx_strand_id
1 'polypeptide(L)'
;MEICFIGGGNHNNNELGEVFLELSKMIKPEAKILIIPFATDNSRYESWMASIKQAFSIMDNVSVELLNEDLSDKEMKRSIKEHDILYFIGGKPERLIHVVEEKGLAPIIKDFQGLIIGYSAGSLAFCNDCIITKDKDYPETIMIKGLGLVGFSVEVHYEDNIDGELIPLSNERKVYAIPNGSAIFSKNGELFKVVNDIYSFQNMRKEIVNS
;
A
#
# COMPACT_ATOMS: atom_id res chain seq x y z
N MET A 1 9.70 10.14 -5.54
CA MET A 1 8.90 9.34 -4.58
C MET A 1 9.13 7.87 -4.86
N GLU A 2 9.48 7.10 -3.83
CA GLU A 2 9.60 5.63 -3.92
C GLU A 2 8.44 4.99 -3.17
N ILE A 3 7.75 4.05 -3.82
CA ILE A 3 6.55 3.40 -3.28
C ILE A 3 6.64 1.89 -3.50
N CYS A 4 6.38 1.12 -2.46
CA CYS A 4 6.13 -0.31 -2.53
C CYS A 4 4.63 -0.58 -2.34
N PHE A 5 4.04 -1.36 -3.25
CA PHE A 5 2.64 -1.80 -3.18
C PHE A 5 2.63 -3.30 -2.93
N ILE A 6 2.10 -3.72 -1.78
CA ILE A 6 1.98 -5.12 -1.37
C ILE A 6 0.53 -5.54 -1.59
N GLY A 7 0.34 -6.65 -2.31
CA GLY A 7 -0.99 -7.18 -2.65
C GLY A 7 -1.73 -7.75 -1.45
N GLY A 8 -1.01 -8.22 -0.44
CA GLY A 8 -1.59 -8.86 0.72
C GLY A 8 -0.75 -10.06 1.14
N GLY A 9 -1.29 -10.89 2.01
CA GLY A 9 -0.62 -12.07 2.56
C GLY A 9 -0.41 -11.95 4.07
N ASN A 10 -0.17 -13.07 4.72
CA ASN A 10 -0.15 -13.13 6.18
C ASN A 10 1.23 -12.78 6.75
N HIS A 11 1.32 -11.73 7.57
CA HIS A 11 2.56 -11.35 8.27
C HIS A 11 3.07 -12.39 9.27
N ASN A 12 2.20 -13.29 9.76
CA ASN A 12 2.55 -14.28 10.77
C ASN A 12 3.09 -15.59 10.17
N ASN A 13 3.11 -15.72 8.84
CA ASN A 13 3.75 -16.82 8.14
C ASN A 13 4.79 -16.28 7.14
N ASN A 14 5.34 -17.15 6.28
CA ASN A 14 6.40 -16.76 5.35
C ASN A 14 5.88 -16.21 4.00
N GLU A 15 4.57 -15.94 3.84
CA GLU A 15 4.01 -15.45 2.55
C GLU A 15 4.64 -14.13 2.12
N LEU A 16 4.95 -13.23 3.06
CA LEU A 16 5.57 -11.94 2.76
C LEU A 16 7.11 -11.98 2.81
N GLY A 17 7.71 -13.15 3.04
CA GLY A 17 9.15 -13.28 3.32
C GLY A 17 10.03 -12.68 2.22
N GLU A 18 9.72 -12.96 0.95
CA GLU A 18 10.47 -12.40 -0.18
C GLU A 18 10.29 -10.88 -0.32
N VAL A 19 9.08 -10.37 -0.08
CA VAL A 19 8.80 -8.93 -0.11
C VAL A 19 9.62 -8.20 0.95
N PHE A 20 9.65 -8.71 2.18
CA PHE A 20 10.44 -8.11 3.26
C PHE A 20 11.95 -8.28 3.06
N LEU A 21 12.38 -9.37 2.43
CA LEU A 21 13.78 -9.53 2.00
C LEU A 21 14.19 -8.51 0.93
N GLU A 22 13.29 -8.13 0.02
CA GLU A 22 13.59 -7.06 -0.94
C GLU A 22 13.56 -5.68 -0.28
N LEU A 23 12.63 -5.44 0.65
CA LEU A 23 12.59 -4.20 1.43
C LEU A 23 13.87 -4.03 2.27
N SER A 24 14.41 -5.10 2.87
CA SER A 24 15.62 -5.02 3.70
C SER A 24 16.87 -4.60 2.91
N LYS A 25 16.88 -4.81 1.59
CA LYS A 25 17.96 -4.33 0.71
C LYS A 25 17.88 -2.82 0.42
N MET A 26 16.70 -2.23 0.58
CA MET A 26 16.43 -0.80 0.31
C MET A 26 16.45 0.05 1.57
N ILE A 27 16.07 -0.54 2.71
CA ILE A 27 15.91 0.15 3.98
C ILE A 27 17.26 0.24 4.70
N LYS A 28 17.65 1.45 5.05
CA LYS A 28 18.88 1.71 5.84
C LYS A 28 18.72 1.18 7.28
N PRO A 29 19.83 0.83 7.94
CA PRO A 29 19.83 0.60 9.39
C PRO A 29 19.25 1.79 10.14
N GLU A 30 18.61 1.52 11.29
CA GLU A 30 18.03 2.53 12.19
C GLU A 30 16.91 3.37 11.57
N ALA A 31 16.33 2.93 10.44
CA ALA A 31 15.21 3.63 9.81
C ALA A 31 14.01 3.74 10.76
N LYS A 32 13.37 4.91 10.75
CA LYS A 32 12.15 5.18 11.51
C LYS A 32 10.92 4.92 10.65
N ILE A 33 10.11 3.96 11.05
CA ILE A 33 8.88 3.54 10.38
C ILE A 33 7.68 4.11 11.13
N LEU A 34 6.84 4.86 10.44
CA LEU A 34 5.56 5.32 10.93
C LEU A 34 4.43 4.51 10.29
N ILE A 35 3.69 3.78 11.11
CA ILE A 35 2.46 3.11 10.71
C ILE A 35 1.36 4.16 10.55
N ILE A 36 0.71 4.18 9.39
CA ILE A 36 -0.48 4.99 9.11
C ILE A 36 -1.70 4.07 9.18
N PRO A 37 -2.47 4.12 10.28
CA PRO A 37 -3.40 3.04 10.60
C PRO A 37 -4.84 3.26 10.11
N PHE A 38 -5.11 4.37 9.44
CA PHE A 38 -6.46 4.90 9.22
C PHE A 38 -7.39 4.03 8.36
N ALA A 39 -6.90 2.94 7.77
CA ALA A 39 -7.72 1.97 7.07
C ALA A 39 -8.55 1.08 8.01
N THR A 40 -8.22 1.00 9.30
CA THR A 40 -8.88 0.09 10.25
C THR A 40 -9.32 0.81 11.53
N ASP A 41 -10.12 0.14 12.35
CA ASP A 41 -10.48 0.61 13.69
C ASP A 41 -9.32 0.50 14.69
N ASN A 42 -9.31 1.41 15.68
CA ASN A 42 -8.32 1.48 16.77
C ASN A 42 -8.16 0.15 17.53
N SER A 43 -9.20 -0.67 17.60
CA SER A 43 -9.16 -2.00 18.24
C SER A 43 -8.14 -2.95 17.59
N ARG A 44 -7.71 -2.69 16.36
CA ARG A 44 -6.74 -3.52 15.61
C ARG A 44 -5.31 -2.95 15.63
N TYR A 45 -5.08 -1.78 16.23
CA TYR A 45 -3.80 -1.07 16.15
C TYR A 45 -2.66 -1.84 16.81
N GLU A 46 -2.89 -2.38 18.01
CA GLU A 46 -1.89 -3.19 18.72
C GLU A 46 -1.51 -4.45 17.95
N SER A 47 -2.49 -5.12 17.33
CA SER A 47 -2.23 -6.30 16.50
C SER A 47 -1.39 -5.94 15.28
N TRP A 48 -1.72 -4.83 14.60
CA TRP A 48 -0.95 -4.36 13.45
C TRP A 48 0.47 -3.95 13.84
N MET A 49 0.63 -3.23 14.95
CA MET A 49 1.92 -2.86 15.50
C MET A 49 2.80 -4.09 15.76
N ALA A 50 2.24 -5.13 16.39
CA ALA A 50 2.96 -6.36 16.66
C ALA A 50 3.41 -7.08 15.39
N SER A 51 2.51 -7.26 14.42
CA SER A 51 2.83 -7.91 13.14
C SER A 51 3.87 -7.14 12.33
N ILE A 52 3.79 -5.81 12.31
CA ILE A 52 4.75 -4.97 11.58
C ILE A 52 6.11 -5.00 12.26
N LYS A 53 6.17 -4.88 13.60
CA LYS A 53 7.43 -5.05 14.35
C LYS A 53 8.10 -6.39 14.06
N GLN A 54 7.31 -7.47 14.00
CA GLN A 54 7.83 -8.79 13.66
C GLN A 54 8.37 -8.82 12.23
N ALA A 55 7.61 -8.31 11.25
CA ALA A 55 8.02 -8.36 9.85
C ALA A 55 9.29 -7.54 9.57
N PHE A 56 9.47 -6.43 10.29
CA PHE A 56 10.66 -5.58 10.21
C PHE A 56 11.83 -6.04 11.09
N SER A 57 11.67 -7.10 11.90
CA SER A 57 12.72 -7.60 12.81
C SER A 57 13.97 -8.15 12.12
N ILE A 58 13.88 -8.46 10.82
CA ILE A 58 15.02 -8.88 10.00
C ILE A 58 15.94 -7.71 9.59
N MET A 59 15.57 -6.47 9.90
CA MET A 59 16.31 -5.26 9.56
C MET A 59 17.01 -4.69 10.80
N ASP A 60 18.18 -4.09 10.60
CA ASP A 60 19.02 -3.62 11.69
C ASP A 60 18.43 -2.39 12.40
N ASN A 61 18.06 -2.56 13.68
CA ASN A 61 17.70 -1.49 14.63
C ASN A 61 16.60 -0.52 14.18
N VAL A 62 15.68 -0.94 13.32
CA VAL A 62 14.55 -0.10 12.89
C VAL A 62 13.60 0.19 14.04
N SER A 63 13.08 1.42 14.10
CA SER A 63 12.04 1.81 15.07
C SER A 63 10.67 1.83 14.39
N VAL A 64 9.65 1.29 15.07
CA VAL A 64 8.28 1.26 14.56
C VAL A 64 7.37 2.00 15.52
N GLU A 65 6.76 3.07 15.02
CA GLU A 65 5.79 3.91 15.72
C GLU A 65 4.46 3.90 14.95
N LEU A 66 3.36 4.26 15.62
CA LEU A 66 2.04 4.36 15.01
C LEU A 66 1.54 5.79 15.12
N LEU A 67 1.01 6.29 14.01
CA LEU A 67 0.42 7.61 13.96
C LEU A 67 -0.93 7.59 14.68
N ASN A 68 -0.95 8.09 15.91
CA ASN A 68 -2.17 8.15 16.72
C ASN A 68 -3.16 9.16 16.10
N GLU A 69 -4.40 8.73 15.87
CA GLU A 69 -5.50 9.53 15.32
C GLU A 69 -5.91 10.71 16.20
N ASP A 70 -5.63 10.65 17.50
CA ASP A 70 -5.98 11.69 18.47
C ASP A 70 -5.01 12.90 18.45
N LEU A 71 -3.90 12.79 17.71
CA LEU A 71 -2.96 13.90 17.55
C LEU A 71 -3.59 15.06 16.78
N SER A 72 -3.13 16.28 17.05
CA SER A 72 -3.49 17.41 16.19
C SER A 72 -2.90 17.24 14.79
N ASP A 73 -3.53 17.83 13.77
CA ASP A 73 -3.02 17.82 12.39
C ASP A 73 -1.55 18.28 12.30
N LYS A 74 -1.16 19.25 13.15
CA LYS A 74 0.22 19.76 13.21
C LYS A 74 1.19 18.69 13.73
N GLU A 75 0.81 17.96 14.76
CA GLU A 75 1.62 16.88 15.34
C GLU A 75 1.72 15.71 14.37
N MET A 76 0.63 15.35 13.70
CA MET A 76 0.65 14.31 12.67
C MET A 76 1.60 14.67 11.52
N LYS A 77 1.49 15.91 11.00
CA LYS A 77 2.37 16.42 9.95
C LYS A 77 3.84 16.41 10.38
N ARG A 78 4.12 16.75 11.64
CA ARG A 78 5.48 16.66 12.19
C ARG A 78 5.97 15.21 12.23
N SER A 79 5.15 14.31 12.76
CA SER A 79 5.48 12.88 12.83
C SER A 79 5.81 12.33 11.43
N ILE A 80 4.98 12.59 10.42
CA ILE A 80 5.25 12.17 9.03
C ILE A 80 6.63 12.66 8.53
N LYS A 81 7.02 13.91 8.81
CA LYS A 81 8.33 14.45 8.35
C LYS A 81 9.53 13.89 9.07
N GLU A 82 9.36 13.41 10.30
CA GLU A 82 10.45 12.93 11.16
C GLU A 82 10.79 11.46 10.92
N HIS A 83 10.01 10.76 10.09
CA HIS A 83 10.17 9.35 9.77
C HIS A 83 10.78 9.14 8.38
N ASP A 84 11.43 8.00 8.21
CA ASP A 84 12.06 7.59 6.95
C ASP A 84 11.11 6.78 6.06
N ILE A 85 10.13 6.11 6.69
CA ILE A 85 9.20 5.19 6.03
C ILE A 85 7.78 5.43 6.54
N LEU A 86 6.81 5.48 5.63
CA LEU A 86 5.38 5.47 5.96
C LEU A 86 4.79 4.12 5.56
N TYR A 87 4.26 3.36 6.51
CA TYR A 87 3.63 2.06 6.27
C TYR A 87 2.12 2.16 6.44
N PHE A 88 1.38 2.12 5.33
CA PHE A 88 -0.09 2.18 5.31
C PHE A 88 -0.67 0.77 5.36
N ILE A 89 -1.45 0.50 6.40
CA ILE A 89 -1.98 -0.85 6.69
C ILE A 89 -3.25 -1.19 5.91
N GLY A 90 -3.67 -2.45 6.00
CA GLY A 90 -4.88 -2.97 5.37
C GLY A 90 -6.16 -2.63 6.14
N GLY A 91 -7.29 -2.70 5.44
CA GLY A 91 -8.61 -2.34 5.97
C GLY A 91 -9.48 -1.78 4.85
N LYS A 92 -10.15 -0.65 5.13
CA LYS A 92 -11.02 0.06 4.19
C LYS A 92 -10.27 1.23 3.54
N PRO A 93 -9.96 1.18 2.24
CA PRO A 93 -9.23 2.26 1.57
C PRO A 93 -9.99 3.59 1.59
N GLU A 94 -11.32 3.58 1.52
CA GLU A 94 -12.17 4.78 1.59
C GLU A 94 -12.04 5.49 2.93
N ARG A 95 -11.90 4.76 4.04
CA ARG A 95 -11.68 5.33 5.38
C ARG A 95 -10.31 5.99 5.44
N LEU A 96 -9.27 5.29 4.95
CA LEU A 96 -7.92 5.82 4.89
C LEU A 96 -7.86 7.14 4.09
N ILE A 97 -8.43 7.16 2.88
CA ILE A 97 -8.46 8.35 2.04
C ILE A 97 -9.21 9.48 2.75
N HIS A 98 -10.38 9.19 3.35
CA HIS A 98 -11.17 10.18 4.06
C HIS A 98 -10.38 10.85 5.20
N VAL A 99 -9.75 10.07 6.08
CA VAL A 99 -8.99 10.61 7.22
C VAL A 99 -7.77 11.40 6.75
N VAL A 100 -7.06 10.92 5.73
CA VAL A 100 -5.89 11.63 5.17
C VAL A 100 -6.28 13.00 4.60
N GLU A 101 -7.40 13.08 3.91
CA GLU A 101 -7.92 14.34 3.36
C GLU A 101 -8.47 15.26 4.46
N GLU A 102 -9.26 14.74 5.39
CA GLU A 102 -9.86 15.51 6.50
C GLU A 102 -8.79 16.17 7.38
N LYS A 103 -7.72 15.43 7.71
CA LYS A 103 -6.57 15.92 8.51
C LYS A 103 -5.57 16.75 7.69
N GLY A 104 -5.84 16.96 6.40
CA GLY A 104 -4.99 17.70 5.47
C GLY A 104 -3.58 17.12 5.36
N LEU A 105 -3.45 15.78 5.42
CA LEU A 105 -2.18 15.05 5.33
C LEU A 105 -1.78 14.72 3.89
N ALA A 106 -2.71 14.79 2.93
CA ALA A 106 -2.43 14.47 1.53
C ALA A 106 -1.24 15.26 0.93
N PRO A 107 -1.09 16.60 1.11
CA PRO A 107 0.05 17.33 0.56
C PRO A 107 1.39 16.86 1.14
N ILE A 108 1.44 16.55 2.43
CA ILE A 108 2.70 16.16 3.08
C ILE A 108 3.13 14.74 2.74
N ILE A 109 2.16 13.84 2.49
CA ILE A 109 2.42 12.49 1.98
C ILE A 109 2.95 12.58 0.54
N LYS A 110 2.38 13.46 -0.29
CA LYS A 110 2.85 13.70 -1.67
C LYS A 110 4.28 14.25 -1.74
N ASP A 111 4.66 15.08 -0.77
CA ASP A 111 6.00 15.66 -0.68
C ASP A 111 7.00 14.77 0.09
N PHE A 112 6.56 13.61 0.58
CA PHE A 112 7.41 12.72 1.38
C PHE A 112 8.58 12.17 0.55
N GLN A 113 9.79 12.32 1.08
CA GLN A 113 11.04 11.95 0.37
C GLN A 113 11.53 10.53 0.71
N GLY A 114 10.95 9.91 1.73
CA GLY A 114 11.28 8.54 2.13
C GLY A 114 10.52 7.48 1.32
N LEU A 115 10.53 6.26 1.83
CA LEU A 115 9.81 5.13 1.23
C LEU A 115 8.37 5.07 1.75
N ILE A 116 7.41 5.00 0.84
CA ILE A 116 6.01 4.74 1.17
C ILE A 116 5.71 3.26 0.90
N ILE A 117 5.11 2.57 1.86
CA ILE A 117 4.72 1.17 1.72
C ILE A 117 3.22 1.07 1.92
N GLY A 118 2.53 0.54 0.93
CA GLY A 118 1.10 0.24 0.97
C GLY A 118 0.91 -1.25 1.15
N TYR A 119 0.14 -1.63 2.16
CA TYR A 119 -0.31 -3.01 2.32
C TYR A 119 -1.81 -3.09 2.06
N SER A 120 -2.22 -3.90 1.08
CA SER A 120 -3.63 -4.10 0.73
C SER A 120 -4.34 -2.75 0.49
N ALA A 121 -5.27 -2.34 1.34
CA ALA A 121 -5.95 -1.03 1.25
C ALA A 121 -5.01 0.17 1.09
N GLY A 122 -3.83 0.15 1.73
CA GLY A 122 -2.81 1.20 1.53
C GLY A 122 -2.36 1.31 0.06
N SER A 123 -2.16 0.18 -0.62
CA SER A 123 -1.79 0.12 -2.04
C SER A 123 -2.88 0.71 -2.92
N LEU A 124 -4.14 0.36 -2.67
CA LEU A 124 -5.30 0.89 -3.41
C LEU A 124 -5.40 2.41 -3.28
N ALA A 125 -5.22 2.93 -2.06
CA ALA A 125 -5.37 4.35 -1.74
C ALA A 125 -4.34 5.26 -2.42
N PHE A 126 -3.17 4.75 -2.81
CA PHE A 126 -2.12 5.56 -3.45
C PHE A 126 -2.41 5.91 -4.91
N CYS A 127 -3.29 5.16 -5.56
CA CYS A 127 -3.63 5.36 -6.97
C CYS A 127 -4.48 6.62 -7.18
N ASN A 128 -4.49 7.15 -8.41
CA ASN A 128 -5.47 8.17 -8.80
C ASN A 128 -6.89 7.60 -8.72
N ASP A 129 -7.08 6.44 -9.36
CA ASP A 129 -8.31 5.67 -9.33
C ASP A 129 -8.10 4.48 -8.36
N CYS A 130 -8.70 4.57 -7.18
CA CYS A 130 -8.75 3.50 -6.19
C CYS A 130 -9.88 2.55 -6.57
N ILE A 131 -9.52 1.38 -7.11
CA ILE A 131 -10.46 0.32 -7.51
C ILE A 131 -10.68 -0.57 -6.29
N ILE A 132 -11.94 -0.82 -5.95
CA ILE A 132 -12.32 -1.76 -4.91
C ILE A 132 -13.22 -2.78 -5.60
N THR A 133 -12.65 -3.94 -5.91
CA THR A 133 -13.35 -5.03 -6.59
C THR A 133 -14.41 -5.65 -5.68
N LYS A 134 -15.46 -6.17 -6.30
CA LYS A 134 -16.54 -6.82 -5.56
C LYS A 134 -16.05 -8.03 -4.77
N ASP A 135 -16.51 -8.14 -3.54
CA ASP A 135 -16.29 -9.28 -2.66
C ASP A 135 -17.47 -9.46 -1.68
N LYS A 136 -17.23 -10.00 -0.48
CA LYS A 136 -18.27 -10.17 0.55
C LYS A 136 -18.66 -8.86 1.23
N ASP A 137 -17.74 -7.92 1.33
CA ASP A 137 -17.92 -6.62 1.98
C ASP A 137 -18.36 -5.55 0.96
N TYR A 138 -17.98 -5.71 -0.32
CA TYR A 138 -18.35 -4.84 -1.44
C TYR A 138 -19.19 -5.62 -2.46
N PRO A 139 -20.52 -5.43 -2.52
CA PRO A 139 -21.38 -6.21 -3.43
C PRO A 139 -21.16 -5.90 -4.92
N GLU A 140 -20.51 -4.77 -5.22
CA GLU A 140 -20.20 -4.31 -6.58
C GLU A 140 -18.80 -3.70 -6.62
N THR A 141 -18.19 -3.73 -7.81
CA THR A 141 -16.89 -3.09 -8.03
C THR A 141 -17.09 -1.58 -8.04
N ILE A 142 -16.46 -0.87 -7.11
CA ILE A 142 -16.54 0.58 -7.00
C ILE A 142 -15.19 1.22 -7.31
N MET A 143 -15.25 2.45 -7.80
CA MET A 143 -14.08 3.26 -8.07
C MET A 143 -14.24 4.60 -7.38
N ILE A 144 -13.26 4.95 -6.56
CA ILE A 144 -13.21 6.23 -5.86
C ILE A 144 -11.89 6.93 -6.18
N LYS A 145 -11.86 8.25 -5.99
CA LYS A 145 -10.62 9.01 -6.10
C LYS A 145 -9.70 8.66 -4.94
N GLY A 146 -8.49 8.18 -5.25
CA GLY A 146 -7.45 7.95 -4.26
C GLY A 146 -6.59 9.20 -3.98
N LEU A 147 -5.48 9.00 -3.29
CA LEU A 147 -4.53 10.06 -2.95
C LEU A 147 -3.79 10.59 -4.19
N GLY A 148 -3.70 9.79 -5.26
CA GLY A 148 -3.08 10.19 -6.51
C GLY A 148 -1.57 10.40 -6.40
N LEU A 149 -0.89 9.44 -5.80
CA LEU A 149 0.58 9.35 -5.76
C LEU A 149 1.15 8.75 -7.05
N VAL A 150 0.35 7.93 -7.75
CA VAL A 150 0.71 7.28 -9.02
C VAL A 150 -0.42 7.36 -10.05
N GLY A 151 -0.05 7.32 -11.34
CA GLY A 151 -0.98 7.39 -12.46
C GLY A 151 -1.66 6.09 -12.86
N PHE A 152 -1.22 4.95 -12.32
CA PHE A 152 -1.84 3.64 -12.53
C PHE A 152 -2.73 3.24 -11.35
N SER A 153 -3.57 2.24 -11.55
CA SER A 153 -4.34 1.57 -10.49
C SER A 153 -3.68 0.25 -10.10
N VAL A 154 -4.02 -0.25 -8.93
CA VAL A 154 -3.67 -1.60 -8.50
C VAL A 154 -4.92 -2.39 -8.13
N GLU A 155 -4.85 -3.71 -8.30
CA GLU A 155 -5.74 -4.69 -7.66
C GLU A 155 -4.91 -5.46 -6.64
N VAL A 156 -5.45 -5.64 -5.44
CA VAL A 156 -4.80 -6.35 -4.33
C VAL A 156 -5.49 -7.70 -4.09
N HIS A 157 -4.82 -8.63 -3.41
CA HIS A 157 -5.33 -9.99 -3.21
C HIS A 157 -5.74 -10.69 -4.51
N TYR A 158 -5.05 -10.39 -5.61
CA TYR A 158 -5.48 -10.78 -6.94
C TYR A 158 -5.56 -12.30 -7.12
N GLU A 159 -6.66 -12.75 -7.73
CA GLU A 159 -6.89 -14.10 -8.25
C GLU A 159 -7.53 -14.00 -9.65
N ASP A 160 -7.28 -14.97 -10.52
CA ASP A 160 -7.75 -14.96 -11.93
C ASP A 160 -9.28 -14.89 -12.11
N ASN A 161 -10.06 -15.16 -11.06
CA ASN A 161 -11.53 -15.09 -11.10
C ASN A 161 -12.04 -13.65 -11.28
N ILE A 162 -11.23 -12.62 -11.00
CA ILE A 162 -11.60 -11.21 -11.11
C ILE A 162 -11.26 -10.60 -12.48
N ASP A 163 -10.65 -11.38 -13.39
CA ASP A 163 -10.27 -10.93 -14.75
C ASP A 163 -11.45 -10.30 -15.51
N GLY A 164 -12.65 -10.84 -15.33
CA GLY A 164 -13.87 -10.31 -15.97
C GLY A 164 -14.24 -8.89 -15.53
N GLU A 165 -13.83 -8.47 -14.33
CA GLU A 165 -14.00 -7.09 -13.85
C GLU A 165 -12.83 -6.21 -14.32
N LEU A 166 -11.59 -6.72 -14.25
CA LEU A 166 -10.39 -5.95 -14.56
C LEU A 166 -10.21 -5.67 -16.06
N ILE A 167 -10.58 -6.60 -16.94
CA ILE A 167 -10.45 -6.44 -18.39
C ILE A 167 -11.22 -5.21 -18.89
N PRO A 168 -12.55 -5.05 -18.63
CA PRO A 168 -13.29 -3.85 -18.99
C PRO A 168 -12.73 -2.58 -18.33
N LEU A 169 -12.36 -2.66 -17.04
CA LEU A 169 -11.77 -1.53 -16.34
C LEU A 169 -10.46 -1.09 -17.00
N SER A 170 -9.66 -1.99 -17.56
CA SER A 170 -8.37 -1.64 -18.14
C SER A 170 -8.41 -0.96 -19.53
N ASN A 171 -9.59 -0.64 -20.07
CA ASN A 171 -9.69 0.01 -21.38
C ASN A 171 -8.99 1.38 -21.43
N GLU A 172 -9.12 2.17 -20.36
CA GLU A 172 -8.59 3.55 -20.29
C GLU A 172 -7.52 3.74 -19.22
N ARG A 173 -7.17 2.67 -18.50
CA ARG A 173 -6.24 2.70 -17.37
C ARG A 173 -5.36 1.46 -17.35
N LYS A 174 -4.18 1.62 -16.77
CA LYS A 174 -3.31 0.50 -16.44
C LYS A 174 -3.61 0.03 -15.03
N VAL A 175 -3.91 -1.26 -14.86
CA VAL A 175 -4.10 -1.88 -13.55
C VAL A 175 -3.01 -2.93 -13.33
N TYR A 176 -2.26 -2.82 -12.24
CA TYR A 176 -1.37 -3.90 -11.80
C TYR A 176 -2.08 -4.76 -10.77
N ALA A 177 -2.29 -6.03 -11.07
CA ALA A 177 -2.92 -6.96 -10.17
C ALA A 177 -1.86 -7.74 -9.40
N ILE A 178 -1.93 -7.64 -8.07
CA ILE A 178 -0.88 -8.05 -7.14
C ILE A 178 -1.45 -9.15 -6.24
N PRO A 179 -1.04 -10.42 -6.44
CA PRO A 179 -1.43 -11.52 -5.56
C PRO A 179 -0.92 -11.34 -4.12
N ASN A 180 -1.43 -12.19 -3.22
CA ASN A 180 -0.83 -12.35 -1.89
C ASN A 180 0.65 -12.76 -2.00
N GLY A 181 1.48 -12.27 -1.09
CA GLY A 181 2.93 -12.54 -1.09
C GLY A 181 3.71 -11.82 -2.19
N SER A 182 3.04 -10.99 -3.00
CA SER A 182 3.64 -10.31 -4.15
C SER A 182 3.68 -8.80 -3.93
N ALA A 183 4.58 -8.12 -4.63
CA ALA A 183 4.71 -6.67 -4.54
C ALA A 183 5.25 -6.05 -5.84
N ILE A 184 4.90 -4.79 -6.06
CA ILE A 184 5.53 -3.94 -7.08
C ILE A 184 6.19 -2.74 -6.44
N PHE A 185 7.30 -2.31 -7.01
CA PHE A 185 8.03 -1.12 -6.57
C PHE A 185 8.04 -0.07 -7.68
N SER A 186 7.66 1.14 -7.32
CA SER A 186 7.56 2.30 -8.19
C SER A 186 8.52 3.40 -7.73
N LYS A 187 9.17 4.06 -8.70
CA LYS A 187 9.98 5.25 -8.48
C LYS A 187 9.51 6.33 -9.44
N ASN A 188 9.05 7.44 -8.90
CA ASN A 188 8.49 8.57 -9.65
C ASN A 188 7.35 8.18 -10.60
N GLY A 189 6.51 7.22 -10.19
CA GLY A 189 5.36 6.77 -10.97
C GLY A 189 5.66 5.64 -11.96
N GLU A 190 6.92 5.23 -12.11
CA GLU A 190 7.34 4.15 -13.01
C GLU A 190 7.76 2.92 -12.21
N LEU A 191 7.32 1.73 -12.65
CA LEU A 191 7.75 0.48 -12.04
C LEU A 191 9.23 0.21 -12.36
N PHE A 192 9.98 -0.20 -11.35
CA PHE A 192 11.37 -0.62 -11.53
C PHE A 192 11.65 -2.03 -10.99
N LYS A 193 10.69 -2.63 -10.27
CA LYS A 193 10.83 -3.98 -9.72
C LYS A 193 9.50 -4.63 -9.40
N VAL A 194 9.46 -5.95 -9.51
CA VAL A 194 8.37 -6.80 -9.04
C VAL A 194 8.92 -7.93 -8.16
N VAL A 195 8.10 -8.45 -7.25
CA VAL A 195 8.38 -9.62 -6.41
C VAL A 195 7.22 -10.59 -6.59
N ASN A 196 7.55 -11.83 -6.94
CA ASN A 196 6.61 -12.87 -7.36
C ASN A 196 5.79 -12.48 -8.61
N ASP A 197 4.82 -13.31 -8.96
CA ASP A 197 4.00 -13.14 -10.16
C ASP A 197 3.12 -11.89 -10.03
N ILE A 198 3.23 -11.00 -11.01
CA ILE A 198 2.42 -9.79 -11.13
C ILE A 198 1.77 -9.78 -12.50
N TYR A 199 0.52 -9.34 -12.56
CA TYR A 199 -0.23 -9.22 -13.80
C TYR A 199 -0.51 -7.75 -14.09
N SER A 200 -0.55 -7.38 -15.36
CA SER A 200 -1.00 -6.07 -15.80
C SER A 200 -2.19 -6.19 -16.72
N PHE A 201 -3.16 -5.32 -16.51
CA PHE A 201 -4.32 -5.17 -17.36
C PHE A 201 -4.23 -3.80 -18.03
N GLN A 202 -4.21 -3.78 -19.36
CA GLN A 202 -4.20 -2.55 -20.14
C GLN A 202 -4.76 -2.79 -21.53
N ASN A 203 -5.55 -1.86 -22.05
CA ASN A 203 -6.20 -1.97 -23.36
C ASN A 203 -7.02 -3.27 -23.47
N MET A 204 -7.73 -3.63 -22.38
CA MET A 204 -8.53 -4.85 -22.28
C MET A 204 -7.74 -6.16 -22.45
N ARG A 205 -6.43 -6.15 -22.17
CA ARG A 205 -5.56 -7.33 -22.23
C ARG A 205 -4.85 -7.56 -20.92
N LYS A 206 -4.70 -8.82 -20.54
CA LYS A 206 -3.91 -9.31 -19.41
C LYS A 206 -2.54 -9.75 -19.89
N GLU A 207 -1.49 -9.32 -19.21
CA GLU A 207 -0.10 -9.70 -19.48
C GLU A 207 0.62 -9.97 -18.15
N ILE A 208 1.54 -10.93 -18.12
CA ILE A 208 2.44 -11.13 -16.98
C ILE A 208 3.50 -10.03 -17.02
N VAL A 209 3.74 -9.38 -15.88
CA VAL A 209 4.79 -8.37 -15.72
C VAL A 209 6.10 -9.09 -15.44
N ASN A 210 6.97 -9.14 -16.44
CA ASN A 210 8.32 -9.68 -16.28
C ASN A 210 9.23 -8.65 -15.61
N SER A 211 10.10 -9.13 -14.71
CA SER A 211 11.17 -8.36 -14.07
C SER A 211 12.37 -8.10 -14.98
#